data_AF-A0A924IBD8-F1
#
_entry.id   AF-A0A924IBD8-F1
#
_cell.length_a   1.000
_cell.length_b   1.000
_cell.length_c   1.000
_cell.angle_alpha   90.00
_cell.angle_beta   90.00
_cell.angle_gamma   90.00
#
_symmetry.space_group_name_H-M   'P 1'
#
loop_
_entity.id
_entity.type
_entity.pdbx_description
1 polymer ?
#
loop_
_entity_poly.entity_id
_entity_poly.type
_entity_poly.pdbx_seq_one_letter_code
_entity_poly.pdbx_strand_id
1 'polypeptide(L)'
;MNEKPQNQAKWTELWSGDAALVTDTALRLFAPLPGEPANPAEASHIFAQEFSTRLKQDFPHLPGDERAIRRVLIMLVGTMLKRERTVPSSQFRHLRYLAILRPVRRLHAGELTEEICAGLYDYHRGVWEGRLSRYELYCVRVGLAQTLSDLPPDDLGFFWKTLREGDTMHRHAMLHGFSFLRSSHSVPHLLEGFRRSPEHTIRAAIVDCLEQIGVPEALPMLIELKRETAYTDWTLSRHIARAIRVIEMHNRNHIQQQLLRPTSPPPQDDRGLLRPALDNEIEQKELLRSHPPEGEILSTD
;
A
#
# COMPACT_ATOMS: atom_id res chain seq x y z
N MET A 1 3.81 0.36 15.44
CA MET A 1 2.88 1.03 16.35
C MET A 1 1.54 1.14 15.65
N ASN A 2 0.55 0.35 16.09
CA ASN A 2 -0.78 0.25 15.48
C ASN A 2 -1.68 1.38 16.00
N GLU A 3 -1.84 2.46 15.24
CA GLU A 3 -2.92 3.43 15.44
C GLU A 3 -4.26 2.81 14.99
N LYS A 4 -4.87 1.96 15.82
CA LYS A 4 -6.30 1.60 15.75
C LYS A 4 -6.82 1.62 17.19
N PRO A 5 -7.68 2.58 17.58
CA PRO A 5 -9.13 2.49 17.29
C PRO A 5 -9.89 3.84 17.21
N GLN A 6 -9.29 4.95 16.77
CA GLN A 6 -10.01 6.26 16.76
C GLN A 6 -11.19 6.36 15.76
N ASN A 7 -11.39 5.35 14.91
CA ASN A 7 -12.50 5.29 13.97
C ASN A 7 -13.71 4.46 14.48
N GLN A 8 -13.61 3.75 15.61
CA GLN A 8 -14.66 2.81 16.05
C GLN A 8 -15.95 3.51 16.52
N ALA A 9 -15.82 4.54 17.36
CA ALA A 9 -16.96 5.31 17.87
C ALA A 9 -17.73 6.08 16.77
N LYS A 10 -17.13 6.23 15.58
CA LYS A 10 -17.71 6.99 14.46
C LYS A 10 -18.73 6.17 13.67
N TRP A 11 -18.67 4.83 13.69
CA TRP A 11 -19.54 4.04 12.81
C TRP A 11 -20.97 3.88 13.35
N THR A 12 -21.18 3.96 14.66
CA THR A 12 -22.51 3.99 15.26
C THR A 12 -23.32 5.21 14.83
N GLU A 13 -22.65 6.30 14.44
CA GLU A 13 -23.27 7.52 13.93
C GLU A 13 -24.08 7.27 12.64
N LEU A 14 -23.78 6.20 11.89
CA LEU A 14 -24.54 5.79 10.70
C LEU A 14 -25.97 5.32 11.01
N TRP A 15 -26.27 4.98 12.27
CA TRP A 15 -27.62 4.65 12.74
C TRP A 15 -28.23 5.75 13.60
N SER A 16 -27.60 6.93 13.66
CA SER A 16 -28.19 8.07 14.33
C SER A 16 -29.49 8.49 13.63
N GLY A 17 -30.44 9.01 14.39
CA GLY A 17 -31.65 9.61 13.83
C GLY A 17 -31.37 10.89 13.02
N ASP A 18 -30.16 11.44 13.12
CA ASP A 18 -29.72 12.64 12.41
C ASP A 18 -29.24 12.29 11.00
N ALA A 19 -30.05 12.64 9.99
CA ALA A 19 -29.72 12.41 8.60
C ALA A 19 -28.43 13.12 8.13
N ALA A 20 -28.09 14.27 8.71
CA ALA A 20 -26.87 15.00 8.36
C ALA A 20 -25.63 14.23 8.85
N LEU A 21 -25.67 13.71 10.07
CA LEU A 21 -24.59 12.93 10.66
C LEU A 21 -24.36 11.59 9.92
N VAL A 22 -25.44 10.89 9.56
CA VAL A 22 -25.36 9.67 8.75
C VAL A 22 -24.71 9.97 7.39
N THR A 23 -25.13 11.06 6.74
CA THR A 23 -24.60 11.44 5.42
C THR A 23 -23.12 11.83 5.51
N ASP A 24 -22.72 12.63 6.50
CA ASP A 24 -21.31 13.01 6.72
C ASP A 24 -20.44 11.78 7.00
N THR A 25 -20.92 10.85 7.82
CA THR A 25 -20.19 9.61 8.13
C THR A 25 -20.04 8.72 6.89
N ALA A 26 -21.10 8.59 6.08
CA ALA A 26 -21.03 7.89 4.81
C ALA A 26 -20.07 8.60 3.84
N LEU A 27 -20.10 9.93 3.75
CA LEU A 27 -19.17 10.69 2.92
C LEU A 27 -17.72 10.46 3.32
N ARG A 28 -17.41 10.43 4.63
CA ARG A 28 -16.07 10.10 5.12
C ARG A 28 -15.65 8.69 4.71
N LEU A 29 -16.58 7.73 4.66
CA LEU A 29 -16.29 6.36 4.21
C LEU A 29 -15.95 6.30 2.72
N PHE A 30 -16.62 7.10 1.88
CA PHE A 30 -16.39 7.15 0.43
C PHE A 30 -15.40 8.24 -0.03
N ALA A 31 -14.89 9.05 0.90
CA ALA A 31 -13.99 10.15 0.60
C ALA A 31 -12.67 9.67 -0.04
N PRO A 32 -12.14 10.41 -1.04
CA PRO A 32 -10.88 10.06 -1.70
C PRO A 32 -9.74 9.95 -0.69
N LEU A 33 -8.85 8.99 -0.93
CA LEU A 33 -7.62 8.83 -0.16
C LEU A 33 -6.49 9.69 -0.76
N PRO A 34 -5.49 10.09 0.05
CA PRO A 34 -4.35 10.84 -0.45
C PRO A 34 -3.64 10.10 -1.60
N GLY A 35 -3.38 10.79 -2.71
CA GLY A 35 -2.71 10.21 -3.88
C GLY A 35 -3.63 9.47 -4.86
N GLU A 36 -4.93 9.40 -4.62
CA GLU A 36 -5.87 8.96 -5.65
C GLU A 36 -6.01 10.01 -6.77
N PRO A 37 -6.21 9.58 -8.04
CA PRO A 37 -6.59 10.51 -9.09
C PRO A 37 -7.86 11.24 -8.66
N ALA A 38 -7.90 12.56 -8.90
CA ALA A 38 -9.02 13.40 -8.51
C ALA A 38 -10.33 12.85 -9.09
N ASN A 39 -11.09 12.13 -8.26
CA ASN A 39 -12.44 11.72 -8.59
C ASN A 39 -13.34 12.92 -8.33
N PRO A 40 -14.30 13.26 -9.20
CA PRO A 40 -15.33 14.23 -8.87
C PRO A 40 -15.96 13.88 -7.51
N ALA A 41 -15.95 14.86 -6.59
CA ALA A 41 -16.58 14.72 -5.28
C ALA A 41 -18.03 14.19 -5.38
N GLU A 42 -18.70 14.52 -6.49
CA GLU A 42 -20.02 14.04 -6.89
C GLU A 42 -20.19 12.51 -6.81
N ALA A 43 -19.22 11.72 -7.27
CA ALA A 43 -19.34 10.26 -7.21
C ALA A 43 -19.42 9.77 -5.76
N SER A 44 -18.61 10.35 -4.86
CA SER A 44 -18.60 10.00 -3.44
C SER A 44 -19.93 10.37 -2.77
N HIS A 45 -20.52 11.51 -3.15
CA HIS A 45 -21.84 11.93 -2.66
C HIS A 45 -22.96 10.97 -3.09
N ILE A 46 -23.01 10.58 -4.36
CA ILE A 46 -24.03 9.66 -4.87
C ILE A 46 -23.96 8.32 -4.12
N PHE A 47 -22.76 7.76 -3.90
CA PHE A 47 -22.63 6.50 -3.17
C PHE A 47 -22.90 6.62 -1.68
N ALA A 48 -22.50 7.73 -1.04
CA ALA A 48 -22.83 7.96 0.36
C ALA A 48 -24.36 8.01 0.57
N GLN A 49 -25.09 8.64 -0.35
CA GLN A 49 -26.56 8.68 -0.32
C GLN A 49 -27.19 7.30 -0.58
N GLU A 50 -26.73 6.58 -1.61
CA GLU A 50 -27.21 5.22 -1.90
C GLU A 50 -26.95 4.27 -0.73
N PHE A 51 -25.73 4.32 -0.18
CA PHE A 51 -25.31 3.54 0.97
C PHE A 51 -26.19 3.82 2.19
N SER A 52 -26.40 5.10 2.52
CA SER A 52 -27.24 5.51 3.66
C SER A 52 -28.69 5.10 3.49
N THR A 53 -29.21 5.16 2.26
CA THR A 53 -30.58 4.74 1.93
C THR A 53 -30.75 3.24 2.14
N ARG A 54 -29.83 2.43 1.59
CA ARG A 54 -29.83 0.97 1.77
C ARG A 54 -29.64 0.58 3.24
N LEU A 55 -28.74 1.24 3.94
CA LEU A 55 -28.51 1.00 5.36
C LEU A 55 -29.80 1.15 6.17
N LYS A 56 -30.57 2.22 5.94
CA LYS A 56 -31.85 2.46 6.62
C LYS A 56 -32.95 1.48 6.20
N GLN A 57 -32.97 1.07 4.94
CA GLN A 57 -33.96 0.12 4.40
C GLN A 57 -33.73 -1.29 4.91
N ASP A 58 -32.50 -1.77 4.84
CA ASP A 58 -32.14 -3.17 5.13
C ASP A 58 -31.86 -3.39 6.63
N PHE A 59 -31.42 -2.36 7.35
CA PHE A 59 -31.02 -2.43 8.77
C PHE A 59 -31.60 -1.27 9.59
N PRO A 60 -32.92 -1.24 9.81
CA PRO A 60 -33.58 -0.15 10.53
C PRO A 60 -33.16 -0.03 11.99
N HIS A 61 -32.58 -1.08 12.57
CA HIS A 61 -32.13 -1.12 13.96
C HIS A 61 -30.60 -1.23 14.05
N LEU A 62 -30.01 -0.51 15.00
CA LEU A 62 -28.59 -0.57 15.31
C LEU A 62 -28.22 -2.00 15.78
N PRO A 63 -27.27 -2.68 15.13
CA PRO A 63 -26.77 -3.95 15.63
C PRO A 63 -26.14 -3.77 17.02
N GLY A 64 -26.42 -4.68 17.94
CA GLY A 64 -26.04 -4.54 19.36
C GLY A 64 -24.54 -4.68 19.68
N ASP A 65 -23.70 -5.08 18.71
CA ASP A 65 -22.25 -5.25 18.89
C ASP A 65 -21.47 -4.63 17.71
N GLU A 66 -20.27 -4.16 17.97
CA GLU A 66 -19.37 -3.53 16.99
C GLU A 66 -19.05 -4.49 15.83
N ARG A 67 -18.84 -5.77 16.14
CA ARG A 67 -18.62 -6.79 15.11
C ARG A 67 -19.84 -6.98 14.22
N ALA A 68 -21.04 -6.78 14.74
CA ALA A 68 -22.27 -6.84 13.96
C ALA A 68 -22.40 -5.60 13.08
N ILE A 69 -22.10 -4.40 13.60
CA ILE A 69 -22.02 -3.16 12.82
C ILE A 69 -21.05 -3.33 11.65
N ARG A 70 -19.80 -3.73 11.92
CA ARG A 70 -18.78 -3.94 10.89
C ARG A 70 -19.25 -4.94 9.82
N ARG A 71 -19.84 -6.07 10.22
CA ARG A 71 -20.38 -7.06 9.27
C ARG A 71 -21.47 -6.50 8.37
N VAL A 72 -22.38 -5.68 8.90
CA VAL A 72 -23.42 -5.01 8.11
C VAL A 72 -22.81 -4.06 7.09
N LEU A 73 -21.84 -3.23 7.51
CA LEU A 73 -21.16 -2.30 6.60
C LEU A 73 -20.43 -3.06 5.48
N ILE A 74 -19.69 -4.11 5.83
CA ILE A 74 -18.96 -4.95 4.88
C ILE A 74 -19.91 -5.60 3.89
N MET A 75 -21.02 -6.17 4.37
CA MET A 75 -22.02 -6.78 3.51
C MET A 75 -22.62 -5.77 2.53
N LEU A 76 -23.04 -4.60 3.00
CA LEU A 76 -23.58 -3.55 2.13
C LEU A 76 -22.58 -3.09 1.07
N VAL A 77 -21.33 -2.80 1.46
CA VAL A 77 -20.26 -2.46 0.52
C VAL A 77 -20.03 -3.60 -0.48
N GLY A 78 -20.03 -4.85 -0.03
CA GLY A 78 -19.93 -6.03 -0.89
C GLY A 78 -21.07 -6.12 -1.91
N THR A 79 -22.31 -5.88 -1.50
CA THR A 79 -23.46 -5.86 -2.43
C THR A 79 -23.34 -4.76 -3.47
N MET A 80 -22.87 -3.56 -3.07
CA MET A 80 -22.66 -2.44 -3.99
C MET A 80 -21.51 -2.74 -4.96
N LEU A 81 -20.41 -3.32 -4.49
CA LEU A 81 -19.26 -3.69 -5.29
C LEU A 81 -19.63 -4.76 -6.34
N LYS A 82 -20.31 -5.81 -5.90
CA LYS A 82 -20.83 -6.87 -6.78
C LYS A 82 -21.82 -6.32 -7.80
N ARG A 83 -22.71 -5.43 -7.38
CA ARG A 83 -23.66 -4.76 -8.27
C ARG A 83 -22.92 -3.99 -9.35
N GLU A 84 -22.03 -3.07 -9.00
CA GLU A 84 -21.30 -2.26 -10.01
C GLU A 84 -20.43 -3.11 -10.94
N ARG A 85 -19.84 -4.21 -10.45
CA ARG A 85 -19.05 -5.13 -11.27
C ARG A 85 -19.91 -5.91 -12.28
N THR A 86 -21.12 -6.29 -11.88
CA THR A 86 -22.05 -7.09 -12.70
C THR A 86 -22.95 -6.27 -13.62
N VAL A 87 -22.94 -4.94 -13.50
CA VAL A 87 -23.60 -4.04 -14.44
C VAL A 87 -23.09 -4.33 -15.86
N PRO A 88 -23.96 -4.38 -16.88
CA PRO A 88 -23.54 -4.58 -18.27
C PRO A 88 -22.42 -3.60 -18.66
N SER A 89 -21.41 -4.05 -19.39
CA SER A 89 -20.22 -3.23 -19.68
C SER A 89 -20.53 -1.87 -20.33
N SER A 90 -21.68 -1.71 -20.99
CA SER A 90 -22.15 -0.43 -21.56
C SER A 90 -22.50 0.63 -20.51
N GLN A 91 -22.80 0.24 -19.28
CA GLN A 91 -23.18 1.11 -18.18
C GLN A 91 -22.11 1.22 -17.10
N PHE A 92 -21.02 0.44 -17.22
CA PHE A 92 -19.92 0.45 -16.27
C PHE A 92 -19.22 1.82 -16.26
N ARG A 93 -19.08 2.43 -15.09
CA ARG A 93 -18.34 3.69 -14.90
C ARG A 93 -17.19 3.45 -13.95
N HIS A 94 -15.96 3.61 -14.41
CA HIS A 94 -14.76 3.35 -13.62
C HIS A 94 -14.71 4.15 -12.30
N LEU A 95 -15.14 5.42 -12.31
CA LEU A 95 -15.20 6.27 -11.11
C LEU A 95 -16.14 5.73 -10.04
N ARG A 96 -17.23 5.06 -10.45
CA ARG A 96 -18.19 4.43 -9.55
C ARG A 96 -17.54 3.25 -8.84
N TYR A 97 -16.90 2.39 -9.61
CA TYR A 97 -16.17 1.24 -9.09
C TYR A 97 -15.06 1.65 -8.12
N LEU A 98 -14.27 2.67 -8.49
CA LEU A 98 -13.19 3.20 -7.64
C LEU A 98 -13.70 3.80 -6.33
N ALA A 99 -14.83 4.50 -6.34
CA ALA A 99 -15.43 5.04 -5.13
C ALA A 99 -15.80 3.94 -4.13
N ILE A 100 -16.34 2.81 -4.59
CA ILE A 100 -16.74 1.69 -3.73
C ILE A 100 -15.54 0.92 -3.16
N LEU A 101 -14.41 0.89 -3.86
CA LEU A 101 -13.18 0.29 -3.34
C LEU A 101 -12.59 1.03 -2.13
N ARG A 102 -12.95 2.29 -1.89
CA ARG A 102 -12.46 3.09 -0.74
C ARG A 102 -12.97 2.56 0.61
N PRO A 103 -14.28 2.31 0.81
CA PRO A 103 -14.77 1.65 2.01
C PRO A 103 -14.06 0.32 2.30
N VAL A 104 -13.76 -0.48 1.27
CA VAL A 104 -13.09 -1.78 1.44
C VAL A 104 -11.72 -1.61 2.11
N ARG A 105 -10.96 -0.61 1.67
CA ARG A 105 -9.66 -0.23 2.26
C ARG A 105 -9.79 0.30 3.68
N ARG A 106 -10.72 1.24 3.90
CA ARG A 106 -10.92 1.87 5.22
C ARG A 106 -11.42 0.89 6.29
N LEU A 107 -12.26 -0.06 5.90
CA LEU A 107 -12.80 -1.08 6.80
C LEU A 107 -11.86 -2.29 6.96
N HIS A 108 -10.80 -2.36 6.15
CA HIS A 108 -9.95 -3.54 5.96
C HIS A 108 -10.80 -4.81 5.83
N ALA A 109 -11.74 -4.77 4.88
CA ALA A 109 -12.75 -5.82 4.74
C ALA A 109 -12.21 -7.00 3.94
N GLY A 110 -11.37 -7.84 4.57
CA GLY A 110 -10.83 -9.06 3.96
C GLY A 110 -11.88 -10.04 3.46
N GLU A 111 -13.08 -9.98 4.04
CA GLU A 111 -14.24 -10.74 3.59
C GLU A 111 -14.66 -10.38 2.15
N LEU A 112 -14.26 -9.20 1.65
CA LEU A 112 -14.52 -8.74 0.29
C LEU A 112 -13.39 -9.05 -0.68
N THR A 113 -12.33 -9.76 -0.25
CA THR A 113 -11.23 -10.19 -1.12
C THR A 113 -11.75 -11.00 -2.31
N GLU A 114 -12.84 -11.76 -2.16
CA GLU A 114 -13.50 -12.47 -3.26
C GLU A 114 -13.96 -11.54 -4.38
N GLU A 115 -14.68 -10.46 -4.05
CA GLU A 115 -15.18 -9.52 -5.06
C GLU A 115 -14.05 -8.69 -5.68
N ILE A 116 -12.97 -8.43 -4.93
CA ILE A 116 -11.76 -7.79 -5.47
C ILE A 116 -11.07 -8.73 -6.48
N CYS A 117 -10.95 -10.02 -6.14
CA CYS A 117 -10.37 -11.02 -7.04
C CYS A 117 -11.23 -11.21 -8.30
N ALA A 118 -12.55 -11.16 -8.15
CA ALA A 118 -13.47 -11.17 -9.29
C ALA A 118 -13.29 -9.92 -10.17
N GLY A 119 -13.11 -8.74 -9.58
CA GLY A 119 -12.79 -7.51 -10.31
C GLY A 119 -11.45 -7.58 -11.05
N LEU A 120 -10.44 -8.17 -10.42
CA LEU A 120 -9.13 -8.42 -11.03
C LEU A 120 -9.23 -9.39 -12.21
N TYR A 121 -10.06 -10.43 -12.09
CA TYR A 121 -10.36 -11.36 -13.17
C TYR A 121 -11.07 -10.66 -14.35
N ASP A 122 -12.11 -9.87 -14.07
CA ASP A 122 -12.84 -9.11 -15.10
C ASP A 122 -11.91 -8.11 -15.81
N TYR A 123 -11.01 -7.46 -15.07
CA TYR A 123 -9.94 -6.62 -15.61
C TYR A 123 -9.01 -7.41 -16.54
N HIS A 124 -8.47 -8.53 -16.08
CA HIS A 124 -7.51 -9.35 -16.83
C HIS A 124 -8.12 -9.95 -18.10
N ARG A 125 -9.39 -10.32 -18.06
CA ARG A 125 -10.15 -10.83 -19.22
C ARG A 125 -10.47 -9.74 -20.24
N GLY A 126 -10.26 -8.46 -19.90
CA GLY A 126 -10.55 -7.34 -20.78
C GLY A 126 -12.04 -7.04 -20.90
N VAL A 127 -12.86 -7.39 -19.89
CA VAL A 127 -14.32 -7.16 -19.89
C VAL A 127 -14.67 -5.67 -20.10
N TRP A 128 -13.76 -4.77 -19.70
CA TRP A 128 -13.92 -3.33 -19.78
C TRP A 128 -13.13 -2.65 -20.92
N GLU A 129 -12.29 -3.38 -21.67
CA GLU A 129 -11.38 -2.79 -22.67
C GLU A 129 -12.11 -2.11 -23.84
N GLY A 130 -13.28 -2.63 -24.22
CA GLY A 130 -14.08 -2.04 -25.31
C GLY A 130 -14.85 -0.77 -24.94
N ARG A 131 -14.76 -0.30 -23.69
CA ARG A 131 -15.63 0.76 -23.14
C ARG A 131 -14.87 1.84 -22.40
N LEU A 132 -13.81 1.44 -21.71
CA LEU A 132 -12.95 2.35 -20.99
C LEU A 132 -11.76 2.77 -21.87
N SER A 133 -11.42 4.04 -21.82
CA SER A 133 -10.14 4.51 -22.33
C SER A 133 -8.97 3.86 -21.59
N ARG A 134 -7.78 3.88 -22.19
CA ARG A 134 -6.55 3.36 -21.56
C ARG A 134 -6.28 4.00 -20.20
N TYR A 135 -6.59 5.29 -20.05
CA TYR A 135 -6.45 6.00 -18.78
C TYR A 135 -7.42 5.48 -17.72
N GLU A 136 -8.68 5.26 -18.08
CA GLU A 136 -9.68 4.74 -17.15
C GLU A 136 -9.37 3.30 -16.71
N LEU A 137 -8.93 2.44 -17.64
CA LEU A 137 -8.43 1.09 -17.32
C LEU A 137 -7.24 1.16 -16.37
N TYR A 138 -6.31 2.09 -16.60
CA TYR A 138 -5.19 2.33 -15.72
C TYR A 138 -5.67 2.75 -14.31
N CYS A 139 -6.65 3.63 -14.20
CA CYS A 139 -7.23 4.03 -12.92
C CYS A 139 -7.88 2.85 -12.18
N VAL A 140 -8.64 2.00 -12.87
CA VAL A 140 -9.23 0.78 -12.27
C VAL A 140 -8.13 -0.15 -11.77
N ARG A 141 -7.10 -0.36 -12.59
CA ARG A 141 -5.93 -1.17 -12.23
C ARG A 141 -5.27 -0.66 -10.95
N VAL A 142 -5.00 0.64 -10.89
CA VAL A 142 -4.38 1.29 -9.72
C VAL A 142 -5.28 1.18 -8.48
N GLY A 143 -6.59 1.39 -8.62
CA GLY A 143 -7.52 1.27 -7.49
C GLY A 143 -7.61 -0.16 -6.94
N LEU A 144 -7.67 -1.17 -7.81
CA LEU A 144 -7.59 -2.58 -7.40
C LEU A 144 -6.25 -2.88 -6.71
N ALA A 145 -5.15 -2.33 -7.24
CA ALA A 145 -3.83 -2.55 -6.70
C ALA A 145 -3.64 -1.96 -5.30
N GLN A 146 -4.08 -0.72 -5.12
CA GLN A 146 -4.10 -0.06 -3.81
C GLN A 146 -4.98 -0.84 -2.84
N THR A 147 -6.16 -1.30 -3.30
CA THR A 147 -7.07 -2.07 -2.45
C THR A 147 -6.44 -3.37 -1.96
N LEU A 148 -5.79 -4.13 -2.85
CA LEU A 148 -5.09 -5.36 -2.45
C LEU A 148 -3.90 -5.09 -1.53
N SER A 149 -3.19 -3.97 -1.73
CA SER A 149 -2.02 -3.59 -0.92
C SER A 149 -2.41 -3.14 0.50
N ASP A 150 -3.57 -2.51 0.65
CA ASP A 150 -4.07 -1.97 1.93
C ASP A 150 -4.76 -3.03 2.81
N LEU A 151 -5.08 -4.19 2.24
CA LEU A 151 -5.61 -5.33 3.00
C LEU A 151 -4.49 -6.02 3.80
N PRO A 152 -4.75 -6.48 5.03
CA PRO A 152 -3.75 -7.23 5.79
C PRO A 152 -3.48 -8.61 5.17
N PRO A 153 -2.32 -9.23 5.44
CA PRO A 153 -1.92 -10.48 4.80
C PRO A 153 -2.87 -11.64 5.09
N ASP A 154 -3.44 -11.66 6.31
CA ASP A 154 -4.38 -12.68 6.75
C ASP A 154 -5.71 -12.65 5.98
N ASP A 155 -6.07 -11.47 5.47
CA ASP A 155 -7.32 -11.20 4.75
C ASP A 155 -7.26 -11.56 3.27
N LEU A 156 -6.07 -11.87 2.74
CA LEU A 156 -5.89 -12.33 1.36
C LEU A 156 -6.16 -13.83 1.17
N GLY A 157 -6.81 -14.50 2.13
CA GLY A 157 -7.09 -15.94 2.10
C GLY A 157 -7.75 -16.40 0.79
N PHE A 158 -8.75 -15.66 0.30
CA PHE A 158 -9.41 -15.97 -0.97
C PHE A 158 -8.47 -15.83 -2.17
N PHE A 159 -7.64 -14.77 -2.22
CA PHE A 159 -6.65 -14.57 -3.28
C PHE A 159 -5.69 -15.77 -3.39
N TRP A 160 -5.14 -16.23 -2.25
CA TRP A 160 -4.25 -17.39 -2.21
C TRP A 160 -4.97 -18.68 -2.60
N LYS A 161 -6.22 -18.84 -2.15
CA LYS A 161 -7.05 -19.98 -2.52
C LYS A 161 -7.27 -20.03 -4.04
N THR A 162 -7.72 -18.93 -4.64
CA THR A 162 -7.94 -18.81 -6.10
C THR A 162 -6.67 -19.04 -6.89
N LEU A 163 -5.52 -18.60 -6.39
CA LEU A 163 -4.25 -18.82 -7.05
C LEU A 163 -3.83 -20.30 -7.11
N ARG A 164 -4.22 -21.11 -6.11
CA ARG A 164 -3.92 -22.55 -6.05
C ARG A 164 -4.98 -23.41 -6.73
N GLU A 165 -6.25 -23.13 -6.45
CA GLU A 165 -7.40 -23.99 -6.78
C GLU A 165 -8.21 -23.46 -7.97
N GLY A 166 -7.97 -22.22 -8.40
CA GLY A 166 -8.70 -21.60 -9.51
C GLY A 166 -8.35 -22.21 -10.86
N ASP A 167 -9.20 -21.97 -11.86
CA ASP A 167 -8.89 -22.33 -13.23
C ASP A 167 -7.69 -21.52 -13.78
N THR A 168 -7.18 -21.93 -14.94
CA THR A 168 -6.01 -21.30 -15.57
C THR A 168 -6.17 -19.77 -15.73
N MET A 169 -7.38 -19.28 -16.00
CA MET A 169 -7.61 -17.84 -16.21
C MET A 169 -7.66 -17.07 -14.89
N HIS A 170 -8.31 -17.61 -13.87
CA HIS A 170 -8.30 -17.06 -12.52
C HIS A 170 -6.88 -17.03 -11.95
N ARG A 171 -6.11 -18.10 -12.16
CA ARG A 171 -4.71 -18.17 -11.74
C ARG A 171 -3.85 -17.12 -12.44
N HIS A 172 -3.97 -16.96 -13.76
CA HIS A 172 -3.27 -15.88 -14.48
C HIS A 172 -3.68 -14.48 -14.02
N ALA A 173 -4.97 -14.26 -13.76
CA ALA A 173 -5.45 -12.99 -13.22
C ALA A 173 -4.82 -12.70 -11.85
N MET A 174 -4.78 -13.68 -10.94
CA MET A 174 -4.14 -13.52 -9.62
C MET A 174 -2.62 -13.33 -9.74
N LEU A 175 -1.95 -14.06 -10.65
CA LEU A 175 -0.53 -13.86 -10.96
C LEU A 175 -0.28 -12.43 -11.47
N HIS A 176 -1.15 -11.90 -12.32
CA HIS A 176 -1.08 -10.51 -12.75
C HIS A 176 -1.32 -9.56 -11.55
N GLY A 177 -2.18 -9.93 -10.62
CA GLY A 177 -2.39 -9.25 -9.33
C GLY A 177 -1.12 -9.14 -8.48
N PHE A 178 -0.13 -10.04 -8.62
CA PHE A 178 1.15 -9.85 -7.93
C PHE A 178 1.88 -8.58 -8.34
N SER A 179 1.71 -8.13 -9.59
CA SER A 179 2.27 -6.84 -10.02
C SER A 179 1.71 -5.65 -9.21
N PHE A 180 0.58 -5.85 -8.55
CA PHE A 180 -0.08 -4.86 -7.72
C PHE A 180 0.40 -4.90 -6.28
N LEU A 181 0.93 -6.04 -5.83
CA LEU A 181 1.56 -6.23 -4.51
C LEU A 181 3.04 -5.83 -4.51
N ARG A 182 3.48 -4.96 -5.44
CA ARG A 182 4.88 -4.47 -5.53
C ARG A 182 5.20 -3.33 -4.56
N SER A 183 4.42 -3.21 -3.48
CA SER A 183 4.70 -2.27 -2.40
C SER A 183 5.58 -2.93 -1.35
N SER A 184 6.47 -2.17 -0.71
CA SER A 184 7.26 -2.65 0.43
C SER A 184 6.37 -3.21 1.56
N HIS A 185 5.16 -2.65 1.71
CA HIS A 185 4.16 -3.08 2.69
C HIS A 185 3.59 -4.47 2.41
N SER A 186 3.73 -4.98 1.18
CA SER A 186 3.22 -6.28 0.76
C SER A 186 4.25 -7.41 0.93
N VAL A 187 5.48 -7.12 1.37
CA VAL A 187 6.49 -8.15 1.62
C VAL A 187 5.94 -9.25 2.54
N PRO A 188 5.38 -8.95 3.73
CA PRO A 188 4.82 -9.99 4.61
C PRO A 188 3.78 -10.87 3.91
N HIS A 189 2.93 -10.29 3.07
CA HIS A 189 1.89 -10.98 2.30
C HIS A 189 2.51 -11.95 1.30
N LEU A 190 3.52 -11.50 0.55
CA LEU A 190 4.26 -12.32 -0.40
C LEU A 190 4.99 -13.47 0.31
N LEU A 191 5.62 -13.19 1.45
CA LEU A 191 6.30 -14.20 2.27
C LEU A 191 5.34 -15.30 2.74
N GLU A 192 4.15 -14.92 3.20
CA GLU A 192 3.12 -15.86 3.63
C GLU A 192 2.54 -16.66 2.45
N GLY A 193 2.28 -15.99 1.34
CA GLY A 193 1.85 -16.62 0.08
C GLY A 193 2.84 -17.68 -0.41
N PHE A 194 4.14 -17.42 -0.27
CA PHE A 194 5.20 -18.36 -0.65
C PHE A 194 5.15 -19.63 0.20
N ARG A 195 5.01 -19.52 1.52
CA ARG A 195 4.90 -20.68 2.44
C ARG A 195 3.66 -21.51 2.15
N ARG A 196 2.56 -20.86 1.79
CA ARG A 196 1.26 -21.49 1.51
C ARG A 196 1.15 -22.13 0.12
N SER A 197 2.12 -21.91 -0.77
CA SER A 197 2.02 -22.30 -2.17
C SER A 197 3.09 -23.35 -2.51
N PRO A 198 2.73 -24.62 -2.70
CA PRO A 198 3.69 -25.65 -3.06
C PRO A 198 4.14 -25.58 -4.52
N GLU A 199 3.37 -24.90 -5.39
CA GLU A 199 3.61 -24.88 -6.82
C GLU A 199 4.78 -23.96 -7.23
N HIS A 200 5.67 -24.50 -8.06
CA HIS A 200 6.88 -23.82 -8.52
C HIS A 200 6.60 -22.48 -9.22
N THR A 201 5.60 -22.43 -10.10
CA THR A 201 5.25 -21.23 -10.89
C THR A 201 4.84 -20.06 -10.00
N ILE A 202 4.02 -20.33 -8.97
CA ILE A 202 3.57 -19.35 -7.99
C ILE A 202 4.74 -18.88 -7.14
N ARG A 203 5.55 -19.82 -6.62
CA ARG A 203 6.73 -19.48 -5.80
C ARG A 203 7.73 -18.62 -6.56
N ALA A 204 7.99 -18.93 -7.83
CA ALA A 204 8.85 -18.14 -8.70
C ALA A 204 8.28 -16.72 -8.90
N ALA A 205 6.98 -16.58 -9.20
CA ALA A 205 6.34 -15.28 -9.35
C ALA A 205 6.40 -14.43 -8.08
N ILE A 206 6.30 -15.05 -6.91
CA ILE A 206 6.48 -14.36 -5.62
C ILE A 206 7.93 -13.88 -5.45
N VAL A 207 8.92 -14.73 -5.75
CA VAL A 207 10.33 -14.36 -5.71
C VAL A 207 10.64 -13.21 -6.67
N ASP A 208 10.08 -13.23 -7.88
CA ASP A 208 10.17 -12.12 -8.84
C ASP A 208 9.63 -10.81 -8.26
N CYS A 209 8.51 -10.87 -7.54
CA CYS A 209 7.93 -9.70 -6.91
C CYS A 209 8.80 -9.18 -5.77
N LEU A 210 9.36 -10.07 -4.95
CA LEU A 210 10.31 -9.69 -3.89
C LEU A 210 11.61 -9.09 -4.47
N GLU A 211 12.14 -9.65 -5.55
CA GLU A 211 13.29 -9.12 -6.30
C GLU A 211 13.03 -7.68 -6.75
N GLN A 212 11.84 -7.42 -7.31
CA GLN A 212 11.45 -6.12 -7.83
C GLN A 212 11.13 -5.10 -6.72
N ILE A 213 10.58 -5.55 -5.60
CA ILE A 213 10.37 -4.69 -4.42
C ILE A 213 11.71 -4.23 -3.85
N GLY A 214 12.74 -5.08 -3.85
CA GLY A 214 14.11 -4.67 -3.50
C GLY A 214 14.34 -4.40 -2.01
N VAL A 215 13.39 -4.78 -1.15
CA VAL A 215 13.38 -4.45 0.28
C VAL A 215 14.24 -5.47 1.07
N PRO A 216 15.21 -5.01 1.88
CA PRO A 216 16.17 -5.89 2.56
C PRO A 216 15.53 -6.80 3.62
N GLU A 217 14.35 -6.44 4.14
CA GLU A 217 13.55 -7.21 5.09
C GLU A 217 13.15 -8.60 4.53
N ALA A 218 13.13 -8.76 3.20
CA ALA A 218 12.88 -10.06 2.58
C ALA A 218 14.10 -11.01 2.64
N LEU A 219 15.32 -10.50 2.84
CA LEU A 219 16.56 -11.28 2.73
C LEU A 219 16.67 -12.45 3.72
N PRO A 220 16.39 -12.30 5.04
CA PRO A 220 16.57 -13.40 5.98
C PRO A 220 15.74 -14.62 5.61
N MET A 221 14.49 -14.36 5.20
CA MET A 221 13.56 -15.40 4.78
C MET A 221 13.96 -15.99 3.42
N LEU A 222 14.36 -15.19 2.42
CA LEU A 222 14.85 -15.72 1.14
C LEU A 222 16.10 -16.60 1.34
N ILE A 223 17.00 -16.26 2.27
CA ILE A 223 18.17 -17.08 2.60
C ILE A 223 17.76 -18.41 3.21
N GLU A 224 16.82 -18.42 4.15
CA GLU A 224 16.25 -19.63 4.74
C GLU A 224 15.63 -20.51 3.65
N LEU A 225 14.75 -19.94 2.82
CA LEU A 225 14.11 -20.65 1.72
C LEU A 225 15.06 -21.21 0.68
N LYS A 226 16.15 -20.50 0.39
CA LYS A 226 17.18 -20.99 -0.54
C LYS A 226 17.79 -22.29 -0.02
N ARG A 227 18.01 -22.40 1.30
CA ARG A 227 18.57 -23.61 1.93
C ARG A 227 17.57 -24.77 1.88
N GLU A 228 16.29 -24.50 2.15
CA GLU A 228 15.23 -25.50 2.07
C GLU A 228 15.05 -26.04 0.65
N THR A 229 15.09 -25.15 -0.35
CA THR A 229 14.83 -25.51 -1.75
C THR A 229 16.06 -26.02 -2.50
N ALA A 230 17.26 -25.89 -1.93
CA ALA A 230 18.52 -26.27 -2.59
C ALA A 230 18.55 -27.72 -3.09
N TYR A 231 17.91 -28.63 -2.34
CA TYR A 231 17.90 -30.07 -2.65
C TYR A 231 16.63 -30.51 -3.39
N THR A 232 15.50 -29.83 -3.19
CA THR A 232 14.22 -30.22 -3.77
C THR A 232 13.95 -29.58 -5.13
N ASP A 233 14.40 -28.33 -5.31
CA ASP A 233 14.06 -27.50 -6.46
C ASP A 233 15.22 -26.57 -6.81
N TRP A 234 16.16 -27.10 -7.59
CA TRP A 234 17.36 -26.38 -8.00
C TRP A 234 17.04 -25.12 -8.82
N THR A 235 15.98 -25.16 -9.64
CA THR A 235 15.53 -24.02 -10.45
C THR A 235 15.06 -22.86 -9.58
N LEU A 236 14.19 -23.12 -8.61
CA LEU A 236 13.74 -22.12 -7.66
C LEU A 236 14.87 -21.62 -6.78
N SER A 237 15.75 -22.51 -6.29
CA SER A 237 16.90 -22.12 -5.46
C SER A 237 17.84 -21.16 -6.19
N ARG A 238 18.10 -21.39 -7.49
CA ARG A 238 18.87 -20.47 -8.34
C ARG A 238 18.14 -19.14 -8.53
N HIS A 239 16.82 -19.18 -8.66
CA HIS A 239 16.00 -17.97 -8.78
C HIS A 239 16.07 -17.13 -7.49
N ILE A 240 15.89 -17.76 -6.33
CA ILE A 240 16.03 -17.12 -5.03
C ILE A 240 17.44 -16.53 -4.84
N ALA A 241 18.49 -17.25 -5.24
CA ALA A 241 19.87 -16.75 -5.15
C ALA A 241 20.10 -15.49 -6.00
N ARG A 242 19.49 -15.43 -7.19
CA ARG A 242 19.49 -14.22 -8.02
C ARG A 242 18.76 -13.08 -7.31
N ALA A 243 17.54 -13.31 -6.82
CA ALA A 243 16.75 -12.29 -6.14
C ALA A 243 17.51 -11.70 -4.93
N ILE A 244 18.13 -12.54 -4.09
CA ILE A 244 18.99 -12.11 -2.98
C ILE A 244 20.09 -11.17 -3.47
N ARG A 245 20.84 -11.56 -4.50
CA ARG A 245 21.93 -10.73 -5.05
C ARG A 245 21.42 -9.38 -5.58
N VAL A 246 20.28 -9.38 -6.26
CA VAL A 246 19.67 -8.17 -6.81
C VAL A 246 19.21 -7.24 -5.69
N ILE A 247 18.54 -7.75 -4.66
CA ILE A 247 18.11 -6.98 -3.49
C ILE A 247 19.33 -6.39 -2.76
N GLU A 248 20.38 -7.18 -2.50
CA GLU A 248 21.61 -6.68 -1.89
C GLU A 248 22.27 -5.57 -2.70
N MET A 249 22.31 -5.70 -4.04
CA MET A 249 22.89 -4.70 -4.93
C MET A 249 22.09 -3.39 -4.91
N HIS A 250 20.76 -3.47 -4.95
CA HIS A 250 19.89 -2.30 -4.83
C HIS A 250 20.14 -1.54 -3.52
N ASN A 251 20.26 -2.26 -2.40
CA ASN A 251 20.47 -1.66 -1.09
C ASN A 251 21.88 -1.07 -0.91
N ARG A 252 22.93 -1.71 -1.44
CA ARG A 252 24.30 -1.15 -1.43
C ARG A 252 24.37 0.20 -2.15
N ASN A 253 23.75 0.28 -3.34
CA ASN A 253 23.73 1.50 -4.14
C ASN A 253 22.92 2.61 -3.46
N HIS A 254 21.81 2.25 -2.81
CA HIS A 254 20.97 3.22 -2.09
C HIS A 254 21.72 3.88 -0.93
N ILE A 255 22.46 3.10 -0.13
CA ILE A 255 23.28 3.63 0.97
C ILE A 255 24.36 4.57 0.43
N GLN A 256 25.04 4.21 -0.65
CA GLN A 256 26.04 5.08 -1.28
C GLN A 256 25.45 6.40 -1.76
N GLN A 257 24.25 6.39 -2.34
CA GLN A 257 23.57 7.62 -2.77
C GLN A 257 23.13 8.50 -1.60
N GLN A 258 22.72 7.91 -0.48
CA GLN A 258 22.37 8.66 0.73
C GLN A 258 23.60 9.33 1.38
N LEU A 259 24.75 8.67 1.40
CA LEU A 259 26.00 9.23 1.93
C LEU A 259 26.55 10.39 1.09
N LEU A 260 26.21 10.44 -0.20
CA LEU A 260 26.62 11.50 -1.13
C LEU A 260 25.69 12.71 -1.12
N ARG A 261 24.52 12.64 -0.47
CA ARG A 261 23.67 13.82 -0.26
C ARG A 261 24.07 14.48 1.06
N PRO A 262 24.59 15.73 1.05
CA PRO A 262 24.77 16.47 2.30
C PRO A 262 23.43 16.53 3.03
N THR A 263 23.41 16.07 4.27
CA THR A 263 22.22 16.04 5.15
C THR A 263 21.75 17.43 5.53
N SER A 264 22.58 18.45 5.32
CA SER A 264 22.23 19.84 5.52
C SER A 264 21.47 20.35 4.30
N PRO A 265 20.23 20.87 4.44
CA PRO A 265 19.64 21.66 3.38
C PRO A 265 20.64 22.78 3.03
N PRO A 266 20.86 23.07 1.73
CA PRO A 266 21.69 24.22 1.38
C PRO A 266 21.13 25.43 2.12
N PRO A 267 21.98 26.23 2.80
CA PRO A 267 21.52 27.43 3.46
C PRO A 267 20.68 28.22 2.46
N GLN A 268 19.44 28.58 2.83
CA GLN A 268 18.46 29.27 1.97
C GLN A 268 18.90 30.69 1.56
N ASP A 269 20.15 31.05 1.83
CA ASP A 269 20.73 32.31 1.45
C ASP A 269 21.30 32.20 0.03
N ASP A 270 20.41 32.32 -0.97
CA ASP A 270 20.75 32.37 -2.40
C ASP A 270 21.74 33.51 -2.74
N ARG A 271 22.02 34.42 -1.79
CA ARG A 271 22.98 35.52 -1.95
C ARG A 271 24.44 35.13 -1.68
N GLY A 272 24.69 33.92 -1.16
CA GLY A 272 26.05 33.44 -0.82
C GLY A 272 26.77 32.68 -1.94
N LEU A 273 26.05 32.12 -2.92
CA LEU A 273 26.61 31.14 -3.87
C LEU A 273 27.46 31.76 -5.00
N LEU A 274 27.57 33.09 -5.05
CA LEU A 274 28.39 33.83 -6.01
C LEU A 274 29.35 34.83 -5.35
N ARG A 275 29.74 34.64 -4.08
CA ARG A 275 30.89 35.39 -3.56
C ARG A 275 32.19 34.68 -3.95
N PRO A 276 33.09 35.31 -4.72
CA PRO A 276 34.44 34.81 -4.91
C PRO A 276 35.09 34.60 -3.53
N ALA A 277 35.81 33.50 -3.36
CA ALA A 277 36.58 33.20 -2.16
C ALA A 277 37.81 34.13 -2.03
N LEU A 278 37.57 35.43 -1.95
CA LEU A 278 38.52 36.40 -1.44
C LEU A 278 38.05 36.80 -0.04
N ASP A 279 38.98 36.86 0.90
CA ASP A 279 38.84 37.45 2.25
C ASP A 279 38.72 36.48 3.45
N ASN A 280 39.27 35.27 3.36
CA ASN A 280 39.54 34.44 4.55
C ASN A 280 41.03 34.44 4.99
N GLU A 281 41.77 35.54 4.76
CA GLU A 281 43.12 35.72 5.33
C GLU A 281 43.12 36.23 6.79
N ILE A 282 41.95 36.62 7.33
CA ILE A 282 41.89 37.27 8.65
C ILE A 282 41.84 36.25 9.81
N GLU A 283 41.23 35.07 9.63
CA GLU A 283 41.11 34.08 10.73
C GLU A 283 42.40 33.28 11.02
N GLN A 284 43.37 33.21 10.10
CA GLN A 284 44.63 32.50 10.36
C GLN A 284 45.59 33.25 11.30
N LYS A 285 45.43 34.55 11.50
CA LYS A 285 46.32 35.33 12.38
C LYS A 285 45.91 35.33 13.86
N GLU A 286 44.66 35.01 14.19
CA GLU A 286 44.20 34.92 15.58
C GLU A 286 44.51 33.57 16.24
N LEU A 287 44.63 32.49 15.46
CA LEU A 287 44.98 31.16 15.97
C LEU A 287 46.47 31.02 16.42
N LEU A 288 47.32 32.00 16.10
CA LEU A 288 48.75 31.98 16.44
C LEU A 288 49.14 32.89 17.63
N ARG A 289 48.17 33.51 18.33
CA ARG A 289 48.43 34.36 19.49
C ARG A 289 47.67 33.91 20.73
N SER A 290 48.06 32.77 21.30
CA SER A 290 47.74 32.48 22.71
C SER A 290 48.80 31.59 23.36
N HIS A 291 49.91 32.22 23.78
CA HIS A 291 50.67 31.77 24.94
C HIS A 291 50.99 32.99 25.80
N PRO A 292 50.46 33.09 27.04
CA PRO A 292 51.03 33.99 28.02
C PRO A 292 52.27 33.35 28.67
N PRO A 293 53.23 34.14 29.16
CA PRO A 293 54.49 33.66 29.70
C PRO A 293 54.31 33.06 31.10
N GLU A 294 55.01 31.96 31.35
CA GLU A 294 55.27 31.41 32.68
C GLU A 294 56.06 32.43 33.51
N GLY A 295 55.60 32.72 34.72
CA GLY A 295 56.31 33.61 35.63
C GLY A 295 55.71 33.62 37.03
N GLU A 296 56.44 32.98 37.95
CA GLU A 296 56.58 33.32 39.38
C GLU A 296 55.35 33.27 40.28
N ILE A 297 55.28 32.27 41.18
CA ILE A 297 55.12 32.51 42.64
C ILE A 297 55.92 31.46 43.45
N LEU A 298 57.06 31.93 43.95
CA LEU A 298 57.61 31.81 45.31
C LEU A 298 57.36 30.56 46.19
N SER A 299 58.50 29.96 46.54
CA SER A 299 58.76 29.16 47.74
C SER A 299 58.77 30.06 49.00
N THR A 300 58.10 29.61 50.06
CA THR A 300 58.39 30.00 51.46
C THR A 300 58.10 28.81 52.37
N ASP A 301 59.18 28.28 52.95
CA ASP A 301 59.21 27.75 54.31
C ASP A 301 59.31 28.91 55.32
#